data_AF-A0A1F5JZS4-F1
#
_entry.id   AF-A0A1F5JZS4-F1
#
_cell.length_a   1.000
_cell.length_b   1.000
_cell.length_c   1.000
_cell.angle_alpha   90.00
_cell.angle_beta   90.00
_cell.angle_gamma   90.00
#
_symmetry.space_group_name_H-M   'P 1'
#
loop_
_entity.id
_entity.type
_entity.pdbx_description
1 polymer ?
#
loop_
_entity_poly.entity_id
_entity_poly.type
_entity_poly.pdbx_seq_one_letter_code
_entity_poly.pdbx_strand_id
1 'polypeptide(L)'
;KLIAEIKEQNLSLPKNVMVGMLNKDGFDIAPETVSAWSDLIRRSRMIVWNGPVGKIESQESRVKSQESEENLGSATGSYEIARMVLGSEAEVIIGGGDTVAFLGSIGMLEKFEEKGLPAGRQGFVSVGGGAMLNFLADGTLPTIQVLD
;
A
#
# COMPACT_ATOMS: atom_id res chain seq x y z
N LYS A 1 -8.46 6.19 -12.00
CA LYS A 1 -9.90 5.86 -11.96
C LYS A 1 -10.60 6.57 -10.80
N LEU A 2 -10.27 6.29 -9.53
CA LEU A 2 -10.90 6.92 -8.35
C LEU A 2 -10.88 8.46 -8.35
N ILE A 3 -9.75 9.10 -8.69
CA ILE A 3 -9.66 10.58 -8.72
C ILE A 3 -10.59 11.18 -9.78
N ALA A 4 -10.78 10.48 -10.90
CA ALA A 4 -11.71 10.92 -11.95
C ALA A 4 -13.16 10.78 -11.45
N GLU A 5 -13.49 9.65 -10.81
CA GLU A 5 -14.82 9.41 -10.23
C GLU A 5 -15.17 10.42 -9.13
N ILE A 6 -14.23 10.78 -8.26
CA ILE A 6 -14.43 11.82 -7.22
C ILE A 6 -14.82 13.15 -7.86
N LYS A 7 -14.16 13.53 -8.96
CA LYS A 7 -14.44 14.77 -9.70
C LYS A 7 -15.76 14.70 -10.45
N GLU A 8 -16.00 13.62 -11.18
CA GLU A 8 -17.21 13.42 -11.99
C GLU A 8 -18.48 13.37 -11.15
N GLN A 9 -18.41 12.74 -9.98
CA GLN A 9 -19.56 12.58 -9.08
C GLN A 9 -19.66 13.69 -8.03
N ASN A 10 -18.76 14.67 -8.06
CA ASN A 10 -18.67 15.76 -7.08
C ASN A 10 -18.73 15.27 -5.63
N LEU A 11 -18.02 14.18 -5.35
CA LEU A 11 -18.03 13.50 -4.06
C LEU A 11 -17.33 14.36 -3.00
N SER A 12 -18.06 14.71 -1.94
CA SER A 12 -17.49 15.35 -0.75
C SER A 12 -16.76 14.30 0.09
N LEU A 13 -15.45 14.46 0.22
CA LEU A 13 -14.64 13.56 1.05
C LEU A 13 -14.63 14.01 2.52
N PRO A 14 -14.66 13.07 3.47
CA PRO A 14 -14.44 13.37 4.89
C PRO A 14 -13.07 14.02 5.13
N LYS A 15 -12.94 14.79 6.23
CA LYS A 15 -11.70 15.51 6.58
C LYS A 15 -10.49 14.59 6.81
N ASN A 16 -10.73 13.33 7.13
CA ASN A 16 -9.70 12.32 7.37
C ASN A 16 -9.31 11.54 6.11
N VAL A 17 -9.83 11.91 4.94
CA VAL A 17 -9.46 11.31 3.65
C VAL A 17 -8.53 12.27 2.90
N MET A 18 -7.38 11.76 2.49
CA MET A 18 -6.41 12.49 1.68
C MET A 18 -6.26 11.82 0.32
N VAL A 19 -6.22 12.62 -0.74
CA VAL A 19 -6.04 12.15 -2.11
C VAL A 19 -4.68 12.63 -2.61
N GLY A 20 -3.88 11.70 -3.11
CA GLY A 20 -2.58 12.00 -3.68
C GLY A 20 -2.69 12.72 -5.03
N MET A 21 -1.82 13.69 -5.26
CA MET A 21 -1.60 14.26 -6.59
C MET A 21 -0.82 13.27 -7.44
N LEU A 22 -1.18 13.17 -8.73
CA LEU A 22 -0.44 12.39 -9.71
C LEU A 22 0.70 13.22 -10.31
N ASN A 23 1.76 12.54 -10.74
CA ASN A 23 2.83 13.13 -11.53
C ASN A 23 2.34 13.57 -12.93
N LYS A 24 3.23 14.14 -13.75
CA LYS A 24 2.87 14.71 -15.06
C LYS A 24 2.31 13.70 -16.06
N ASP A 25 2.75 12.45 -16.01
CA ASP A 25 2.28 11.39 -16.92
C ASP A 25 1.01 10.69 -16.41
N GLY A 26 0.63 10.92 -15.16
CA GLY A 26 -0.60 10.42 -14.56
C GLY A 26 -0.54 8.94 -14.18
N PHE A 27 0.63 8.31 -14.23
CA PHE A 27 0.79 6.88 -13.94
C PHE A 27 1.26 6.61 -12.51
N ASP A 28 1.77 7.59 -11.79
CA ASP A 28 2.20 7.43 -10.39
C ASP A 28 1.86 8.67 -9.56
N ILE A 29 1.99 8.57 -8.24
CA ILE A 29 1.87 9.73 -7.34
C ILE A 29 3.06 10.67 -7.51
N ALA A 30 2.79 11.96 -7.41
CA ALA A 30 3.82 13.00 -7.48
C ALA A 30 4.76 12.93 -6.26
N PRO A 31 6.04 13.31 -6.38
CA PRO A 31 6.97 13.36 -5.26
C PRO A 31 6.47 14.19 -4.07
N GLU A 32 5.71 15.24 -4.33
CA GLU A 32 5.08 16.09 -3.31
C GLU A 32 4.04 15.31 -2.48
N THR A 33 3.32 14.37 -3.10
CA THR A 33 2.41 13.45 -2.39
C THR A 33 3.17 12.53 -1.46
N VAL A 34 4.27 11.93 -1.95
CA VAL A 34 5.13 11.05 -1.15
C VAL A 34 5.66 11.80 0.07
N SER A 35 6.18 13.01 -0.14
CA SER A 35 6.67 13.88 0.92
C SER A 35 5.58 14.24 1.95
N ALA A 36 4.39 14.61 1.48
CA ALA A 36 3.27 14.94 2.36
C ALA A 36 2.80 13.76 3.22
N TRP A 37 2.88 12.54 2.71
CA TRP A 37 2.46 11.34 3.43
C TRP A 37 3.53 10.80 4.39
N SER A 38 4.80 11.13 4.17
CA SER A 38 5.92 10.66 4.99
C SER A 38 5.71 10.94 6.49
N ASP A 39 5.32 12.17 6.84
CA ASP A 39 5.09 12.55 8.25
C ASP A 39 3.86 11.89 8.88
N LEU A 40 2.88 11.49 8.08
CA LEU A 40 1.73 10.73 8.55
C LEU A 40 2.14 9.29 8.83
N ILE A 41 2.80 8.64 7.86
CA ILE A 41 3.31 7.27 7.99
C ILE A 41 4.21 7.14 9.22
N ARG A 42 5.15 8.08 9.41
CA ARG A 42 6.09 8.07 10.53
C ARG A 42 5.41 8.18 11.90
N ARG A 43 4.29 8.90 12.01
CA ARG A 43 3.58 9.12 13.28
C ARG A 43 2.48 8.11 13.55
N SER A 44 2.14 7.28 12.57
CA SER A 44 1.11 6.25 12.69
C SER A 44 1.54 5.17 13.68
N ARG A 45 0.61 4.76 14.54
CA ARG A 45 0.78 3.59 15.41
C ARG A 45 0.39 2.30 14.71
N MET A 46 -0.48 2.39 13.71
CA MET A 46 -0.96 1.27 12.92
C MET A 46 -1.14 1.73 11.46
N ILE A 47 -0.74 0.88 10.53
CA ILE A 47 -0.88 1.11 9.08
C ILE A 47 -1.54 -0.11 8.48
N VAL A 48 -2.65 0.11 7.77
CA VAL A 48 -3.26 -0.90 6.90
C VAL A 48 -3.03 -0.46 5.46
N TRP A 49 -2.30 -1.25 4.69
CA TRP A 49 -2.00 -0.95 3.29
C TRP A 49 -2.63 -2.00 2.37
N ASN A 50 -3.61 -1.56 1.57
CA ASN A 50 -4.27 -2.39 0.56
C ASN A 50 -4.36 -1.66 -0.77
N GLY A 51 -3.50 -2.06 -1.71
CA GLY A 51 -3.37 -1.53 -3.05
C GLY A 51 -2.08 -0.69 -3.20
N PRO A 52 -1.17 -1.05 -4.12
CA PRO A 52 -0.08 -0.16 -4.48
C PRO A 52 -0.63 1.13 -5.12
N VAL A 53 0.10 2.23 -4.94
CA VAL A 53 -0.15 3.48 -5.65
C VAL A 53 0.52 3.50 -7.01
N GLY A 54 -0.09 4.19 -7.96
CA GLY A 54 0.40 4.22 -9.33
C GLY A 54 0.14 2.92 -10.09
N LYS A 55 0.66 2.87 -11.31
CA LYS A 55 0.49 1.75 -12.23
C LYS A 55 1.62 0.76 -12.01
N ILE A 56 1.29 -0.40 -11.48
CA ILE A 56 2.21 -1.54 -11.42
C ILE A 56 2.11 -2.30 -12.74
N GLU A 57 3.17 -2.30 -13.53
CA GLU A 57 3.23 -3.07 -14.78
C GLU A 57 3.54 -4.55 -14.47
N SER A 58 2.95 -5.47 -15.24
CA SER A 58 3.20 -6.89 -15.08
C SER A 58 4.67 -7.21 -15.38
N GLN A 59 5.24 -8.07 -14.52
CA GLN A 59 6.63 -8.51 -14.47
C GLN A 59 7.18 -9.09 -15.79
N GLU A 60 6.36 -9.38 -16.80
CA GLU A 60 6.80 -9.88 -18.10
C GLU A 60 7.72 -8.91 -18.85
N SER A 61 7.68 -7.61 -18.55
CA SER A 61 8.59 -6.64 -19.19
C SER A 61 9.86 -6.31 -18.38
N ARG A 62 10.07 -6.89 -17.19
CA ARG A 62 11.17 -6.49 -16.28
C ARG A 62 11.85 -7.65 -15.56
N VAL A 63 12.06 -8.78 -16.25
CA VAL A 63 12.91 -9.83 -15.68
C VAL A 63 14.32 -9.26 -15.47
N LYS A 64 14.83 -9.45 -14.24
CA LYS A 64 16.23 -9.39 -13.79
C LYS A 64 16.74 -7.99 -13.45
N SER A 65 16.60 -7.61 -12.19
CA SER A 65 17.76 -7.54 -11.28
C SER A 65 17.29 -7.18 -9.88
N GLN A 66 17.80 -7.95 -8.92
CA GLN A 66 17.83 -7.53 -7.52
C GLN A 66 18.45 -6.11 -7.45
N GLU A 67 17.86 -5.26 -6.61
CA GLU A 67 18.50 -4.07 -6.02
C GLU A 67 18.68 -2.79 -6.84
N SER A 68 18.19 -2.67 -8.07
CA SER A 68 18.35 -1.40 -8.82
C SER A 68 17.08 -0.53 -8.78
N GLU A 69 17.10 0.52 -7.94
CA GLU A 69 16.12 1.63 -7.92
C GLU A 69 15.89 2.25 -9.32
N GLU A 70 16.84 2.07 -10.24
CA GLU A 70 16.86 2.64 -11.60
C GLU A 70 15.73 2.16 -12.53
N ASN A 71 14.96 1.13 -12.17
CA ASN A 71 13.90 0.61 -13.04
C ASN A 71 12.59 0.36 -12.27
N LEU A 72 12.12 1.36 -11.52
CA LEU A 72 10.79 1.36 -10.89
C LEU A 72 9.69 1.95 -11.79
N GLY A 73 10.02 2.86 -12.71
CA GLY A 73 9.03 3.46 -13.63
C GLY A 73 7.83 4.04 -12.86
N SER A 74 6.62 3.65 -13.26
CA SER A 74 5.34 4.09 -12.67
C SER A 74 5.00 3.50 -11.28
N ALA A 75 5.97 2.86 -10.62
CA ALA A 75 5.82 2.24 -9.30
C ALA A 75 6.74 2.86 -8.22
N THR A 76 7.36 4.00 -8.51
CA THR A 76 8.31 4.68 -7.61
C THR A 76 7.61 5.14 -6.33
N GLY A 77 6.38 5.67 -6.44
CA GLY A 77 5.58 6.06 -5.29
C GLY A 77 5.26 4.89 -4.36
N SER A 78 4.91 3.73 -4.92
CA SER A 78 4.66 2.52 -4.13
C SER A 78 5.91 2.02 -3.42
N TYR A 79 7.07 2.09 -4.09
CA TYR A 79 8.35 1.74 -3.50
C TYR A 79 8.72 2.63 -2.31
N GLU A 80 8.60 3.95 -2.48
CA GLU A 80 8.88 4.90 -1.40
C GLU A 80 7.92 4.73 -0.22
N ILE A 81 6.63 4.47 -0.48
CA ILE A 81 5.68 4.11 0.59
C ILE A 81 6.14 2.84 1.30
N ALA A 82 6.50 1.77 0.58
CA ALA A 82 6.97 0.54 1.21
C ALA A 82 8.18 0.78 2.12
N ARG A 83 9.15 1.60 1.68
CA ARG A 83 10.31 1.97 2.49
C ARG A 83 9.94 2.73 3.74
N MET A 84 9.06 3.73 3.62
CA MET A 84 8.61 4.53 4.77
C MET A 84 7.82 3.68 5.77
N VAL A 85 7.00 2.75 5.30
CA VAL A 85 6.24 1.85 6.17
C VAL A 85 7.17 0.88 6.90
N LEU A 86 8.16 0.28 6.22
CA LEU A 86 9.17 -0.57 6.88
C LEU A 86 10.01 0.18 7.91
N GLY A 87 10.32 1.45 7.64
CA GLY A 87 11.05 2.32 8.58
C GLY A 87 10.17 2.92 9.68
N SER A 88 8.86 2.68 9.65
CA SER A 88 7.93 3.23 10.63
C SER A 88 7.92 2.41 11.91
N GLU A 89 7.38 3.04 12.96
CA GLU A 89 7.07 2.41 14.23
C GLU A 89 5.62 1.91 14.31
N ALA A 90 4.97 1.68 13.18
CA ALA A 90 3.60 1.20 13.17
C ALA A 90 3.53 -0.34 13.27
N GLU A 91 2.43 -0.85 13.83
CA GLU A 91 1.96 -2.19 13.46
C GLU A 91 1.44 -2.14 12.02
N VAL A 92 1.84 -3.12 11.20
CA VAL A 92 1.56 -3.07 9.76
C VAL A 92 0.72 -4.26 9.33
N ILE A 93 -0.40 -3.98 8.67
CA ILE A 93 -1.20 -4.98 7.97
C ILE A 93 -1.10 -4.70 6.47
N ILE A 94 -0.56 -5.64 5.73
CA ILE A 94 -0.54 -5.62 4.26
C ILE A 94 -1.67 -6.49 3.75
N GLY A 95 -2.46 -5.99 2.81
CA GLY A 95 -3.49 -6.78 2.13
C GLY A 95 -3.62 -6.44 0.66
N GLY A 96 -4.42 -7.22 -0.05
CA GLY A 96 -4.62 -7.07 -1.49
C GLY A 96 -3.56 -7.82 -2.30
N GLY A 97 -4.02 -8.62 -3.27
CA GLY A 97 -3.14 -9.44 -4.11
C GLY A 97 -2.12 -8.60 -4.87
N ASP A 98 -2.51 -7.43 -5.37
CA ASP A 98 -1.62 -6.51 -6.08
C ASP A 98 -0.50 -5.96 -5.19
N THR A 99 -0.80 -5.64 -3.92
CA THR A 99 0.22 -5.15 -2.96
C THR A 99 1.23 -6.25 -2.67
N VAL A 100 0.74 -7.47 -2.40
CA VAL A 100 1.58 -8.63 -2.09
C VAL A 100 2.46 -8.99 -3.29
N ALA A 101 1.87 -9.03 -4.50
CA ALA A 101 2.60 -9.28 -5.74
C ALA A 101 3.67 -8.21 -6.01
N PHE A 102 3.32 -6.93 -5.86
CA PHE A 102 4.26 -5.83 -6.01
C PHE A 102 5.44 -5.96 -5.02
N LEU A 103 5.15 -6.09 -3.73
CA LEU A 103 6.17 -6.21 -2.67
C LEU A 103 7.06 -7.44 -2.84
N GLY A 104 6.48 -8.56 -3.26
CA GLY A 104 7.23 -9.78 -3.57
C GLY A 104 8.18 -9.54 -4.75
N SER A 105 7.70 -8.84 -5.78
CA SER A 105 8.48 -8.59 -6.99
C SER A 105 9.69 -7.67 -6.80
N ILE A 106 9.67 -6.82 -5.77
CA ILE A 106 10.78 -5.94 -5.38
C ILE A 106 11.59 -6.49 -4.19
N GLY A 107 11.33 -7.73 -3.76
CA GLY A 107 12.05 -8.37 -2.65
C GLY A 107 11.83 -7.70 -1.27
N MET A 108 10.70 -7.02 -1.08
CA MET A 108 10.37 -6.34 0.19
C MET A 108 9.30 -7.08 1.00
N LEU A 109 8.60 -8.06 0.42
CA LEU A 109 7.53 -8.79 1.12
C LEU A 109 8.04 -9.51 2.38
N GLU A 110 9.16 -10.21 2.28
CA GLU A 110 9.77 -10.94 3.41
C GLU A 110 10.08 -10.00 4.59
N LYS A 111 10.43 -8.74 4.32
CA LYS A 111 10.72 -7.74 5.36
C LYS A 111 9.48 -7.34 6.18
N PHE A 112 8.28 -7.51 5.62
CA PHE A 112 7.03 -7.31 6.34
C PHE A 112 6.58 -8.55 7.11
N GLU A 113 6.97 -9.76 6.68
CA GLU A 113 6.62 -11.01 7.34
C GLU A 113 7.59 -11.36 8.48
N GLU A 114 8.86 -10.99 8.34
CA GLU A 114 9.88 -11.25 9.34
C GLU A 114 9.63 -10.41 10.61
N LYS A 115 10.09 -10.89 11.77
CA LYS A 115 10.11 -10.17 13.07
C LYS A 115 11.04 -8.93 13.07
N GLY A 116 11.25 -8.32 11.90
CA GLY A 116 12.27 -7.34 11.58
C GLY A 116 11.76 -5.91 11.45
N LEU A 117 10.48 -5.62 11.74
CA LEU A 117 10.09 -4.23 11.92
C LEU A 117 10.83 -3.64 13.13
N PRO A 118 11.24 -2.36 13.06
CA PRO A 118 11.93 -1.69 14.15
C PRO A 118 11.20 -1.89 15.49
N ALA A 119 11.98 -2.13 16.55
CA ALA A 119 11.51 -2.32 17.92
C ALA A 119 10.67 -3.59 18.17
N GLY A 120 10.85 -4.66 17.37
CA GLY A 120 10.25 -5.98 17.65
C GLY A 120 8.77 -6.08 17.28
N ARG A 121 8.30 -5.19 16.39
CA ARG A 121 6.93 -5.21 15.87
C ARG A 121 6.73 -6.32 14.82
N GLN A 122 5.48 -6.66 14.58
CA GLN A 122 5.09 -7.68 13.62
C GLN A 122 4.34 -7.02 12.46
N GLY A 123 4.71 -7.38 11.23
CA GLY A 123 3.83 -7.17 10.09
C GLY A 123 2.96 -8.40 9.88
N PHE A 124 1.75 -8.18 9.39
CA PHE A 124 0.82 -9.24 9.01
C PHE A 124 0.44 -9.09 7.54
N VAL A 125 0.72 -10.12 6.75
CA VAL A 125 0.32 -10.18 5.34
C VAL A 125 -0.98 -10.98 5.22
N SER A 126 -2.06 -10.29 4.86
CA SER A 126 -3.37 -10.88 4.65
C SER A 126 -3.53 -11.43 3.24
N VAL A 127 -3.85 -12.72 3.15
CA VAL A 127 -4.27 -13.39 1.91
C VAL A 127 -5.76 -13.18 1.60
N GLY A 128 -6.49 -12.46 2.45
CA GLY A 128 -7.94 -12.24 2.29
C GLY A 128 -8.30 -11.20 1.22
N GLY A 129 -7.33 -10.42 0.72
CA GLY A 129 -7.58 -9.40 -0.30
C GLY A 129 -8.71 -8.44 0.09
N GLY A 130 -9.79 -8.39 -0.71
CA GLY A 130 -10.97 -7.58 -0.41
C GLY A 130 -11.76 -8.06 0.82
N ALA A 131 -11.72 -9.35 1.16
CA ALA A 131 -12.39 -9.87 2.36
C ALA A 131 -11.78 -9.28 3.65
N MET A 132 -10.49 -8.95 3.64
CA MET A 132 -9.85 -8.24 4.76
C MET A 132 -10.48 -6.85 4.98
N LEU A 133 -10.72 -6.09 3.90
CA LEU A 133 -11.32 -4.77 4.02
C LEU A 133 -12.77 -4.85 4.50
N ASN A 134 -13.54 -5.82 4.00
CA ASN A 134 -14.91 -6.06 4.47
C ASN A 134 -14.92 -6.43 5.96
N PHE A 135 -14.01 -7.31 6.40
CA PHE A 135 -13.88 -7.64 7.81
C PHE A 135 -13.52 -6.43 8.68
N LEU A 136 -12.61 -5.56 8.22
CA LEU A 136 -12.24 -4.35 8.95
C LEU A 136 -13.38 -3.31 8.98
N ALA A 137 -14.22 -3.26 7.94
CA ALA A 137 -15.36 -2.35 7.87
C ALA A 137 -16.55 -2.83 8.72
N ASP A 138 -16.88 -4.12 8.63
CA ASP A 138 -18.10 -4.70 9.21
C ASP A 138 -17.84 -5.42 10.54
N GLY A 139 -16.58 -5.63 10.91
CA GLY A 139 -16.15 -6.34 12.12
C GLY A 139 -16.28 -7.86 12.07
N THR A 140 -16.86 -8.41 11.00
CA THR A 140 -17.05 -9.85 10.80
C THR A 140 -17.27 -10.16 9.31
N LEU A 141 -17.39 -11.44 8.97
CA LEU A 141 -17.79 -11.91 7.64
C LEU A 141 -18.89 -12.97 7.81
N PRO A 142 -19.80 -13.14 6.83
CA PRO A 142 -20.82 -14.18 6.88
C PRO A 142 -20.25 -15.58 7.16
N THR A 143 -19.06 -15.87 6.64
CA THR A 143 -18.36 -17.14 6.86
C THR A 143 -17.75 -17.29 8.25
N ILE A 144 -17.45 -16.19 8.95
CA ILE A 144 -16.96 -16.22 10.34
C ILE A 144 -18.14 -16.40 11.29
N GLN A 145 -19.26 -15.71 11.04
CA GLN A 145 -20.48 -15.79 11.86
C GLN A 145 -21.06 -17.20 11.99
N VAL A 146 -20.88 -18.06 10.99
CA VAL A 146 -21.37 -19.45 11.03
C VAL A 146 -20.45 -20.40 11.81
N LEU A 147 -19.27 -19.92 12.24
CA LEU A 147 -18.30 -20.69 13.02
C LEU A 147 -18.35 -20.37 14.52
N ASP A 148 -19.05 -19.28 14.90
CA ASP A 148 -19.35 -18.87 16.27
C ASP A 148 -20.59 -19.61 16.82
#